data_AF-A0A162DLB3-F1
#
_entry.id   AF-A0A162DLB3-F1
#
_cell.length_a   1.000
_cell.length_b   1.000
_cell.length_c   1.000
_cell.angle_alpha   90.00
_cell.angle_beta   90.00
_cell.angle_gamma   90.00
#
_symmetry.space_group_name_H-M   'P 1'
#
loop_
_entity.id
_entity.type
_entity.pdbx_description
1 polymer ?
#
loop_
_entity_poly.entity_id
_entity_poly.type
_entity_poly.pdbx_seq_one_letter_code
_entity_poly.pdbx_strand_id
1 'polypeptide(L)'
;MFGVDAFYYEEKIVFALREKDKNPHDNGIWIATKLEHHEQLKKQIKDVRIIKDFGPKTWMLLPADSDHFEEGMIKVSELIKEHSELIGNVPKPKKKKCK
;
A
#
# COMPACT_ATOMS: atom_id res chain seq x y z
N MET A 1 -4.18 18.64 7.47
CA MET A 1 -3.97 18.16 6.09
C MET A 1 -3.68 16.67 6.19
N PHE A 2 -4.31 15.80 5.38
CA PHE A 2 -4.69 14.43 5.78
C PHE A 2 -3.57 13.39 6.05
N GLY A 3 -2.28 13.79 6.08
CA GLY A 3 -1.14 12.99 6.57
C GLY A 3 -1.00 11.61 5.94
N VAL A 4 -1.58 11.45 4.75
CA VAL A 4 -1.49 10.27 3.91
C VAL A 4 -1.46 10.76 2.47
N ASP A 5 -0.36 10.52 1.79
CA ASP A 5 -0.14 10.93 0.40
C ASP A 5 -0.27 9.72 -0.51
N ALA A 6 -1.30 9.72 -1.36
CA ALA A 6 -1.59 8.61 -2.26
C ALA A 6 -0.92 8.81 -3.62
N PHE A 7 -0.27 7.77 -4.11
CA PHE A 7 0.44 7.74 -5.38
C PHE A 7 -0.29 6.86 -6.39
N TYR A 8 -0.43 7.41 -7.58
CA TYR A 8 -1.11 6.78 -8.70
C TYR A 8 -0.12 6.55 -9.83
N TYR A 9 -0.26 5.41 -10.48
CA TYR A 9 0.41 5.12 -11.73
C TYR A 9 -0.68 4.73 -12.72
N GLU A 10 -0.80 5.52 -13.79
CA GLU A 10 -1.94 5.49 -14.71
C GLU A 10 -3.27 5.70 -13.94
N GLU A 11 -4.22 4.78 -14.07
CA GLU A 11 -5.51 4.80 -13.37
C GLU A 11 -5.50 4.03 -12.03
N LYS A 12 -4.37 3.42 -11.66
CA LYS A 12 -4.26 2.55 -10.47
C LYS A 12 -3.66 3.33 -9.30
N ILE A 13 -4.25 3.19 -8.12
CA ILE A 13 -3.58 3.57 -6.86
C ILE A 13 -2.56 2.48 -6.53
N VAL A 14 -1.27 2.83 -6.43
CA VAL A 14 -0.18 1.85 -6.27
C VAL A 14 0.32 1.77 -4.82
N PHE A 15 0.52 2.92 -4.18
CA PHE A 15 0.85 2.98 -2.77
C PHE A 15 0.44 4.33 -2.17
N ALA A 16 0.46 4.42 -0.84
CA ALA A 16 0.30 5.67 -0.12
C ALA A 16 1.35 5.77 1.00
N LEU A 17 1.87 6.96 1.23
CA LEU A 17 2.80 7.24 2.33
C LEU A 17 2.01 7.74 3.52
N ARG A 18 2.26 7.22 4.71
CA ARG A 18 1.65 7.70 5.96
C ARG A 18 2.72 7.98 7.00
N GLU A 19 2.68 9.18 7.56
CA GLU A 19 3.49 9.59 8.70
C GLU A 19 2.63 10.40 9.67
N LYS A 20 2.39 9.86 10.88
CA LYS A 20 1.60 10.51 11.94
C LYS A 20 2.17 10.16 13.31
N ASP A 21 2.10 11.10 14.25
CA ASP A 21 2.40 10.85 15.67
C ASP A 21 1.39 9.91 16.31
N LYS A 22 0.13 9.98 15.86
CA LYS A 22 -0.95 9.11 16.33
C LYS A 22 -0.91 7.76 15.59
N ASN A 23 -0.71 6.69 16.35
CA ASN A 23 -0.54 5.31 15.87
C ASN A 23 0.67 5.18 14.93
N PRO A 24 1.90 5.29 15.48
CA PRO A 24 3.11 5.20 14.67
C PRO A 24 3.34 3.80 14.08
N HIS A 25 2.71 2.77 14.64
CA HIS A 25 2.82 1.39 14.15
C HIS A 25 2.34 1.19 12.71
N ASP A 26 1.46 2.06 12.21
CA ASP A 26 0.98 2.04 10.82
C ASP A 26 1.66 3.12 9.96
N ASN A 27 2.75 3.73 10.44
CA ASN A 27 3.60 4.61 9.64
C ASN A 27 4.47 3.81 8.66
N GLY A 28 4.68 4.40 7.49
CA GLY A 28 5.39 3.78 6.39
C GLY A 28 4.54 3.79 5.13
N ILE A 29 4.69 2.74 4.34
CA ILE A 29 4.16 2.70 2.98
C ILE A 29 3.05 1.68 2.90
N TRP A 30 1.88 2.17 2.54
CA TRP A 30 0.68 1.40 2.34
C TRP A 30 0.64 0.98 0.88
N ILE A 31 0.95 -0.28 0.59
CA ILE A 31 0.93 -0.88 -0.73
C ILE A 31 -0.51 -1.28 -1.06
N ALA A 32 -1.02 -0.76 -2.17
CA ALA A 32 -2.34 -1.13 -2.67
C ALA A 32 -2.28 -2.50 -3.34
N THR A 33 -2.96 -3.50 -2.78
CA THR A 33 -2.98 -4.87 -3.30
C THR A 33 -4.33 -5.53 -3.04
N LYS A 34 -4.49 -6.80 -3.38
CA LYS A 34 -5.70 -7.59 -3.11
C LYS A 34 -5.35 -8.73 -2.14
N LEU A 35 -6.34 -9.16 -1.37
CA LEU A 35 -6.27 -10.31 -0.47
C LEU A 35 -5.59 -11.54 -1.06
N GLU A 36 -5.95 -11.87 -2.30
CA GLU A 36 -5.44 -13.02 -3.05
C GLU A 36 -3.92 -12.94 -3.29
N HIS A 37 -3.36 -11.73 -3.34
CA HIS A 37 -1.95 -11.48 -3.61
C HIS A 37 -1.11 -11.31 -2.35
N HIS A 38 -1.71 -11.26 -1.15
CA HIS A 38 -0.99 -10.99 0.09
C HIS A 38 0.10 -12.02 0.38
N GLU A 39 -0.20 -13.30 0.21
CA GLU A 39 0.75 -14.37 0.49
C GLU A 39 1.92 -14.38 -0.51
N GLN A 40 1.66 -13.99 -1.77
CA GLN A 40 2.72 -13.83 -2.76
C GLN A 40 3.57 -12.59 -2.48
N LEU A 41 2.96 -11.50 -2.01
CA LEU A 41 3.68 -10.27 -1.69
C LEU A 41 4.59 -10.45 -0.46
N LYS A 42 4.13 -11.14 0.58
CA LYS A 42 4.96 -11.49 1.76
C LYS A 42 6.18 -12.36 1.42
N LYS A 43 6.10 -13.18 0.37
CA LYS A 43 7.25 -13.98 -0.09
C LYS A 43 8.31 -13.13 -0.80
N GLN A 44 7.92 -11.99 -1.38
CA GLN A 44 8.81 -11.12 -2.13
C GLN A 44 9.34 -9.95 -1.32
N ILE A 45 8.56 -9.49 -0.33
CA ILE A 45 8.88 -8.32 0.48
C ILE A 45 8.89 -8.72 1.95
N LYS A 46 10.06 -8.57 2.59
CA LYS A 46 10.24 -8.82 4.02
C LYS A 46 9.49 -7.79 4.87
N ASP A 47 9.12 -8.18 6.08
CA ASP A 47 8.46 -7.35 7.10
C ASP A 47 7.14 -6.68 6.74
N VAL A 48 6.60 -6.96 5.55
CA VAL A 48 5.30 -6.47 5.14
C VAL A 48 4.20 -7.14 5.96
N ARG A 49 3.31 -6.31 6.52
CA ARG A 49 2.19 -6.74 7.36
C ARG A 49 0.87 -6.15 6.88
N ILE A 50 -0.25 -6.62 7.41
CA ILE A 50 -1.56 -6.03 7.12
C ILE A 50 -1.76 -4.83 8.06
N ILE A 51 -2.26 -3.71 7.53
CA ILE A 51 -2.58 -2.52 8.33
C ILE A 51 -3.66 -2.86 9.37
N LYS A 52 -3.53 -2.36 10.60
CA LYS A 52 -4.51 -2.61 11.66
C LYS A 52 -5.62 -1.56 11.70
N ASP A 53 -5.30 -0.28 11.49
CA ASP A 53 -6.25 0.84 11.64
C ASP A 53 -7.26 1.00 10.50
N PHE A 54 -6.91 0.60 9.27
CA PHE A 54 -7.70 0.93 8.06
C PHE A 54 -8.18 -0.34 7.36
N GLY A 55 -9.41 -0.77 7.64
CA GLY A 55 -10.12 -1.75 6.80
C GLY A 55 -10.47 -1.11 5.45
N PRO A 56 -10.13 -1.70 4.30
CA PRO A 56 -10.29 -3.11 3.89
C PRO A 56 -8.97 -3.89 3.82
N LYS A 57 -9.07 -5.22 3.66
CA LYS A 57 -7.93 -6.13 3.44
C LYS A 57 -7.24 -5.94 2.07
N THR A 58 -7.25 -4.74 1.50
CA THR A 58 -6.68 -4.41 0.18
C THR A 58 -5.41 -3.57 0.30
N TRP A 59 -4.86 -3.48 1.51
CA TRP A 59 -3.67 -2.71 1.80
C TRP A 59 -2.71 -3.54 2.65
N MET A 60 -1.45 -3.48 2.28
CA MET A 60 -0.35 -4.02 3.07
C MET A 60 0.60 -2.89 3.46
N LEU A 61 1.15 -2.96 4.65
CA LEU A 61 2.08 -2.00 5.21
C LEU A 61 3.50 -2.52 5.08
N LEU A 62 4.35 -1.74 4.44
CA LEU A 62 5.79 -1.77 4.62
C LEU A 62 6.14 -0.76 5.74
N PRO A 63 6.55 -1.23 6.94
CA PRO A 63 6.77 -0.36 8.07
C PRO A 63 7.96 0.59 7.86
N ALA A 64 7.83 1.86 8.24
CA ALA A 64 8.94 2.83 8.16
C ALA A 64 10.13 2.46 9.07
N ASP A 65 9.89 1.64 10.09
CA ASP A 65 10.87 1.17 11.07
C ASP A 65 11.51 -0.18 10.71
N SER A 66 11.26 -0.73 9.51
CA SER A 66 11.87 -1.99 9.07
C SER A 66 13.31 -1.78 8.60
N ASP A 67 14.22 -2.66 9.03
CA ASP A 67 15.60 -2.72 8.53
C ASP A 67 15.68 -3.05 7.04
N HIS A 68 14.61 -3.64 6.47
CA HIS A 68 14.50 -4.02 5.06
C HIS A 68 13.66 -3.05 4.23
N PHE A 69 13.42 -1.84 4.75
CA PHE A 69 12.54 -0.85 4.11
C PHE A 69 12.96 -0.51 2.68
N GLU A 70 14.23 -0.18 2.46
CA GLU A 70 14.73 0.19 1.12
C GLU A 70 14.64 -0.98 0.14
N GLU A 71 15.06 -2.18 0.56
CA GLU A 71 14.94 -3.41 -0.24
C GLU A 71 13.48 -3.67 -0.64
N GLY A 72 12.56 -3.49 0.30
CA GLY A 72 11.14 -3.66 0.05
C GLY A 72 10.60 -2.61 -0.93
N MET A 73 11.04 -1.37 -0.84
CA MET A 73 10.63 -0.31 -1.77
C MET A 73 11.19 -0.49 -3.17
N ILE A 74 12.42 -0.97 -3.30
CA ILE A 74 12.97 -1.36 -4.59
C ILE A 74 12.07 -2.43 -5.20
N LYS A 75 11.70 -3.47 -4.45
CA LYS A 75 10.82 -4.53 -4.96
C LYS A 75 9.43 -4.01 -5.36
N VAL A 76 8.84 -3.10 -4.58
CA VAL A 76 7.58 -2.43 -4.94
C VAL A 76 7.74 -1.65 -6.26
N SER A 77 8.84 -0.92 -6.41
CA SER A 77 9.08 -0.13 -7.62
C SER A 77 9.28 -1.01 -8.87
N GLU A 78 9.94 -2.16 -8.73
CA GLU A 78 10.07 -3.15 -9.80
C GLU A 78 8.70 -3.68 -10.22
N LEU A 79 7.87 -4.09 -9.26
CA LEU A 79 6.53 -4.60 -9.54
C LEU A 79 5.62 -3.56 -10.22
N ILE A 80 5.75 -2.27 -9.85
CA ILE A 80 5.04 -1.17 -10.52
C ILE A 80 5.54 -1.02 -11.96
N LYS A 81 6.86 -1.04 -12.17
CA LYS A 81 7.48 -0.94 -13.50
C LYS A 81 7.13 -2.11 -14.41
N GLU A 82 6.96 -3.31 -13.84
CA GLU A 82 6.50 -4.51 -14.54
C GLU A 82 4.98 -4.53 -14.80
N HIS A 83 4.23 -3.50 -14.37
CA HIS A 83 2.77 -3.45 -14.43
C HIS A 83 2.10 -4.69 -13.79
N SER A 84 2.74 -5.27 -12.76
CA SER A 84 2.31 -6.50 -12.12
C SER A 84 0.90 -6.38 -11.52
N GLU A 85 0.05 -7.41 -11.69
CA GLU A 85 -1.29 -7.44 -11.08
C GLU A 85 -1.29 -7.54 -9.55
N LEU A 86 -0.11 -7.79 -8.96
CA LEU A 86 0.09 -7.88 -7.51
C LEU A 86 -0.03 -6.53 -6.81
N ILE A 87 0.30 -5.45 -7.51
CA ILE A 87 0.27 -4.09 -6.97
C ILE A 87 -0.61 -3.22 -7.86
N GLY A 88 -1.42 -2.39 -7.22
CA GLY A 88 -2.29 -1.46 -7.90
C GLY A 88 -3.74 -1.90 -7.88
N ASN A 89 -4.62 -0.97 -7.52
CA ASN A 89 -6.06 -1.15 -7.64
C ASN A 89 -6.66 0.03 -8.39
N VAL A 90 -7.61 -0.20 -9.30
CA VAL A 90 -8.39 0.90 -9.89
C VAL A 90 -9.46 1.30 -8.86
N PRO A 91 -9.40 2.51 -8.29
CA PRO A 91 -10.40 2.94 -7.32
C PRO A 91 -11.77 3.01 -7.99
N LYS A 92 -12.75 2.31 -7.43
CA LYS A 92 -14.13 2.40 -7.92
C LYS A 92 -14.63 3.84 -7.70
N PRO A 93 -15.20 4.50 -8.72
CA PRO A 93 -15.76 5.84 -8.55
C PRO A 93 -16.82 5.78 -7.47
N LYS A 94 -16.71 6.65 -6.46
CA LYS A 94 -17.74 6.77 -5.42
C LYS A 94 -19.04 7.17 -6.12
N LYS A 95 -20.07 6.34 -6.03
CA LYS A 95 -21.43 6.73 -6.46
C LYS A 95 -21.77 8.03 -5.73
N LYS A 96 -21.98 9.12 -6.49
CA LYS A 96 -22.52 10.35 -5.92
C LYS A 96 -23.83 9.97 -5.23
N LYS A 97 -23.94 10.18 -3.93
CA LYS A 97 -25.25 10.21 -3.27
C LYS A 97 -25.99 11.40 -3.90
N CYS A 98 -27.00 11.14 -4.74
CA CYS A 98 -27.98 12.18 -5.04
C CYS A 98 -28.58 12.61 -3.70
N LYS A 99 -28.50 13.92 -3.44
CA LYS A 99 -29.17 14.58 -2.32
C LYS A 99 -30.67 14.54 -2.54
#